data_AF-A0A9D7N0E0-F1
#
_entry.id   AF-A0A9D7N0E0-F1
#
_cell.length_a   1.000
_cell.length_b   1.000
_cell.length_c   1.000
_cell.angle_alpha   90.00
_cell.angle_beta   90.00
_cell.angle_gamma   90.00
#
_symmetry.space_group_name_H-M   'P 1'
#
loop_
_entity.id
_entity.type
_entity.pdbx_description
1 polymer ?
#
loop_
_entity_poly.entity_id
_entity_poly.type
_entity_poly.pdbx_seq_one_letter_code
_entity_poly.pdbx_strand_id
1 'polypeptide(L)'
;MSDYLDEFDLTVSTLWREERLSCPHRDLVQSYVDGELPPAQMDYLRFHIEEVGCAPCRQLAAELGAPLAAPVDSSSSEREIEERLLRSTRTFLGASRDDRRR
;
A
#
# COMPACT_ATOMS: atom_id res chain seq x y z
N MET A 1 23.18 24.36 -4.13
CA MET A 1 22.59 23.92 -5.42
C MET A 1 22.08 22.48 -5.28
N SER A 2 21.28 22.22 -4.25
CA SER A 2 20.80 20.89 -3.83
C SER A 2 19.38 20.95 -3.23
N ASP A 3 18.66 22.06 -3.43
CA ASP A 3 17.28 22.24 -2.92
C ASP A 3 16.21 21.98 -3.99
N TYR A 4 16.61 21.72 -5.25
CA TYR A 4 15.69 21.60 -6.39
C TYR A 4 15.24 20.15 -6.71
N LEU A 5 15.75 19.15 -5.98
CA LEU A 5 15.40 17.74 -6.20
C LEU A 5 14.37 17.20 -5.20
N ASP A 6 14.17 17.87 -4.05
CA ASP A 6 13.11 17.51 -3.09
C ASP A 6 11.71 17.93 -3.56
N GLU A 7 11.60 18.84 -4.55
CA GLU A 7 10.31 19.34 -5.06
C GLU A 7 9.50 18.29 -5.84
N PHE A 8 10.12 17.17 -6.24
CA PHE A 8 9.49 16.15 -7.08
C PHE A 8 9.52 14.72 -6.50
N ASP A 9 9.73 14.54 -5.20
CA ASP A 9 9.76 13.20 -4.57
C ASP A 9 8.36 12.58 -4.35
N LEU A 10 7.43 12.81 -5.30
CA LEU A 10 6.13 12.18 -5.34
C LEU A 10 6.24 10.83 -6.05
N THR A 11 6.16 9.75 -5.28
CA THR A 11 6.10 8.41 -5.88
C THR A 11 4.75 8.18 -6.56
N VAL A 12 4.74 7.37 -7.62
CA VAL A 12 3.51 6.94 -8.29
C VAL A 12 2.53 6.31 -7.29
N SER A 13 3.05 5.54 -6.33
CA SER A 13 2.26 4.91 -5.28
C SER A 13 1.58 5.91 -4.35
N THR A 14 2.26 7.02 -4.04
CA THR A 14 1.71 8.13 -3.24
C THR A 14 0.53 8.77 -3.97
N LEU A 15 0.78 9.24 -5.20
CA LEU A 15 -0.25 9.90 -6.01
C LEU A 15 -1.47 9.01 -6.24
N TRP A 16 -1.26 7.72 -6.53
CA TRP A 16 -2.36 6.78 -6.77
C TRP A 16 -3.28 6.64 -5.55
N ARG A 17 -2.71 6.59 -4.34
CA ARG A 17 -3.49 6.48 -3.09
C ARG A 17 -4.21 7.78 -2.75
N GLU A 18 -3.54 8.92 -2.93
CA GLU A 18 -4.11 10.24 -2.63
C GLU A 18 -5.26 10.58 -3.58
N GLU A 19 -5.06 10.36 -4.88
CA GLU A 19 -6.04 10.61 -5.94
C GLU A 19 -7.08 9.50 -6.07
N ARG A 20 -6.94 8.42 -5.28
CA ARG A 20 -7.90 7.31 -5.20
C ARG A 20 -8.22 6.69 -6.57
N LEU A 21 -7.24 6.60 -7.48
CA LEU A 21 -7.48 6.27 -8.89
C LEU A 21 -8.13 4.90 -9.12
N SER A 22 -7.95 3.96 -8.19
CA SER A 22 -8.59 2.63 -8.23
C SER A 22 -9.78 2.48 -7.28
N CYS A 23 -10.13 3.52 -6.51
CA CYS A 23 -11.24 3.40 -5.57
C CYS A 23 -12.57 3.34 -6.35
N PRO A 24 -13.47 2.41 -5.98
CA PRO A 24 -14.81 2.31 -6.55
C PRO A 24 -15.69 3.50 -6.13
N HIS A 25 -16.74 3.77 -6.91
CA HIS A 25 -17.80 4.68 -6.49
C HIS A 25 -18.59 4.10 -5.30
N ARG A 26 -19.17 4.98 -4.47
CA ARG A 26 -19.92 4.58 -3.27
C ARG A 26 -20.99 3.52 -3.54
N ASP A 27 -21.76 3.70 -4.61
CA ASP A 27 -22.86 2.79 -4.96
C ASP A 27 -22.36 1.37 -5.27
N LEU A 28 -21.17 1.25 -5.85
CA LEU A 28 -20.57 -0.05 -6.11
C LEU A 28 -20.16 -0.74 -4.80
N VAL A 29 -19.69 0.04 -3.81
CA VAL A 29 -19.41 -0.50 -2.47
C VAL A 29 -20.71 -0.91 -1.76
N GLN A 30 -21.80 -0.15 -1.91
CA GLN A 30 -23.12 -0.54 -1.41
C GLN A 30 -23.56 -1.89 -1.99
N SER A 31 -23.56 -2.02 -3.32
CA SER A 31 -23.91 -3.29 -3.99
C SER A 31 -22.98 -4.45 -3.61
N TYR A 32 -21.71 -4.17 -3.27
CA TYR A 32 -20.80 -5.18 -2.71
C TYR A 32 -21.25 -5.64 -1.32
N VAL A 33 -21.60 -4.72 -0.43
CA VAL A 33 -22.13 -5.05 0.91
C VAL A 33 -23.42 -5.85 0.80
N ASP A 34 -24.29 -5.47 -0.13
CA ASP A 34 -25.57 -6.14 -0.38
C ASP A 34 -25.41 -7.50 -1.08
N GLY A 35 -24.23 -7.80 -1.63
CA GLY A 35 -23.92 -9.05 -2.32
C GLY A 35 -24.53 -9.18 -3.72
N GLU A 36 -24.85 -8.05 -4.36
CA GLU A 36 -25.63 -7.98 -5.62
C GLU A 36 -24.74 -7.83 -6.87
N LEU A 37 -23.42 -7.85 -6.72
CA LEU A 37 -22.51 -7.67 -7.85
C LEU A 37 -22.18 -8.98 -8.58
N PRO A 38 -21.84 -8.89 -9.87
CA PRO A 38 -21.25 -10.01 -10.61
C PRO A 38 -19.97 -10.53 -9.93
N PRO A 39 -19.64 -11.83 -10.07
CA PRO A 39 -18.52 -12.44 -9.36
C PRO A 39 -17.18 -11.71 -9.52
N ALA A 40 -16.83 -11.29 -10.74
CA ALA A 40 -15.58 -10.56 -10.98
C ALA A 40 -15.51 -9.20 -10.26
N GLN A 41 -16.65 -8.52 -10.09
CA GLN A 41 -16.72 -7.25 -9.38
C GLN A 41 -16.68 -7.45 -7.86
N MET A 42 -17.33 -8.52 -7.38
CA MET A 42 -17.19 -8.96 -5.99
C MET A 42 -15.73 -9.26 -5.64
N ASP A 43 -15.03 -9.99 -6.51
CA ASP A 43 -13.62 -10.35 -6.31
C ASP A 43 -12.72 -9.11 -6.30
N TYR A 44 -12.94 -8.17 -7.23
CA TYR A 44 -12.20 -6.90 -7.26
C TYR A 44 -12.37 -6.11 -5.96
N LEU A 45 -13.61 -5.97 -5.48
CA LEU A 45 -13.91 -5.20 -4.27
C LEU A 45 -13.39 -5.87 -3.01
N ARG A 46 -13.52 -7.20 -2.90
CA ARG A 46 -12.92 -7.98 -1.81
C ARG A 46 -11.41 -7.78 -1.78
N PHE A 47 -10.73 -7.91 -2.92
CA PHE A 47 -9.29 -7.67 -3.02
C PHE A 47 -8.92 -6.24 -2.60
N HIS A 48 -9.63 -5.23 -3.11
CA HIS A 48 -9.33 -3.82 -2.85
C HIS A 48 -9.55 -3.44 -1.37
N ILE A 49 -10.59 -4.00 -0.74
CA ILE A 49 -10.97 -3.69 0.64
C ILE A 49 -10.13 -4.51 1.63
N GLU A 50 -9.94 -5.80 1.40
CA GLU A 50 -9.36 -6.71 2.40
C GLU A 50 -7.86 -6.98 2.17
N GLU A 51 -7.42 -7.15 0.93
CA GLU A 51 -6.03 -7.50 0.62
C GLU A 51 -5.14 -6.27 0.42
N VAL A 52 -5.59 -5.32 -0.41
CA VAL A 52 -4.92 -4.01 -0.56
C VAL A 52 -5.07 -3.18 0.71
N GLY A 53 -6.16 -3.39 1.45
CA GLY A 53 -6.40 -2.72 2.72
C GLY A 53 -6.67 -1.22 2.58
N CYS A 54 -7.25 -0.76 1.47
CA CYS A 54 -7.47 0.66 1.18
C CYS A 54 -8.29 1.33 2.29
N ALA A 55 -7.68 2.23 3.06
CA ALA A 55 -8.30 2.79 4.26
C ALA A 55 -9.64 3.51 4.01
N PRO A 56 -9.79 4.38 2.99
CA PRO A 56 -11.08 4.99 2.66
C PRO A 56 -12.16 3.96 2.31
N CYS A 57 -11.83 2.94 1.50
CA CYS A 57 -12.78 1.93 1.07
C CYS A 57 -13.19 1.00 2.21
N ARG A 58 -12.25 0.62 3.09
CA ARG A 58 -12.55 -0.14 4.31
C ARG A 58 -13.45 0.64 5.24
N GLN A 59 -13.16 1.93 5.44
CA GLN A 59 -14.02 2.77 6.27
C GLN A 59 -15.43 2.86 5.68
N LEU A 60 -15.56 3.13 4.37
CA LEU A 60 -16.85 3.18 3.71
C LEU A 60 -17.61 1.85 3.82
N ALA A 61 -16.96 0.71 3.56
CA ALA A 61 -17.64 -0.58 3.64
C ALA A 61 -18.10 -0.88 5.08
N ALA A 62 -17.30 -0.53 6.09
CA ALA A 62 -17.70 -0.65 7.50
C ALA A 62 -18.89 0.25 7.84
N GLU A 63 -18.90 1.51 7.36
CA GLU A 63 -20.04 2.42 7.51
C GLU A 63 -21.32 1.89 6.84
N LEU A 64 -21.17 1.18 5.73
CA LEU A 64 -22.27 0.52 5.02
C LEU A 64 -22.70 -0.81 5.66
N GLY A 65 -22.00 -1.30 6.68
CA GLY A 65 -22.36 -2.50 7.43
C GLY A 65 -21.65 -3.78 7.01
N ALA A 66 -20.58 -3.71 6.19
CA ALA A 66 -19.79 -4.87 5.83
C ALA A 66 -19.09 -5.48 7.06
N PRO A 67 -19.10 -6.82 7.23
CA PRO A 67 -18.34 -7.49 8.28
C PRO A 67 -16.86 -7.58 7.88
N LEU A 68 -16.08 -6.55 8.19
CA LEU A 68 -14.65 -6.49 7.86
C LEU A 68 -13.77 -7.11 8.94
N ALA A 69 -12.73 -7.84 8.51
CA ALA A 69 -11.67 -8.27 9.41
C ALA A 69 -10.88 -7.07 9.98
N ALA A 70 -10.34 -7.25 11.19
CA ALA A 70 -9.42 -6.29 11.78
C ALA A 70 -8.20 -6.08 10.85
N PRO A 71 -7.66 -4.85 10.75
CA PRO A 71 -6.48 -4.61 9.93
C PRO A 71 -5.32 -5.49 10.39
N VAL A 72 -4.64 -6.11 9.42
CA VAL A 72 -3.43 -6.89 9.66
C VAL A 72 -2.28 -5.92 9.96
N ASP A 73 -1.53 -6.14 11.03
CA ASP A 73 -0.37 -5.32 11.38
C ASP A 73 0.78 -5.56 10.38
N SER A 74 0.93 -4.66 9.43
CA SER A 74 1.99 -4.67 8.42
C SER A 74 3.32 -4.10 8.92
N SER A 75 3.32 -3.42 10.08
CA SER A 75 4.52 -2.75 10.61
C SER A 75 5.66 -3.73 10.94
N SER A 76 5.31 -4.99 11.21
CA SER A 76 6.28 -6.06 11.44
C SER A 76 6.95 -6.52 10.14
N SER A 77 6.18 -6.61 9.04
CA SER A 77 6.68 -7.02 7.72
C SER A 77 7.55 -5.94 7.06
N GLU A 78 7.19 -4.67 7.22
CA GLU A 78 7.96 -3.53 6.71
C GLU A 78 9.35 -3.47 7.34
N ARG A 79 9.45 -3.64 8.66
CA ARG A 79 10.72 -3.68 9.39
C ARG A 79 11.64 -4.82 8.92
N GLU A 80 11.08 -5.99 8.63
CA GLU A 80 11.85 -7.13 8.14
C GLU A 80 12.38 -6.90 6.70
N ILE A 81 11.58 -6.28 5.84
CA ILE A 81 11.99 -5.89 4.49
C ILE A 81 13.08 -4.81 4.56
N GLU A 82 12.90 -3.80 5.40
CA GLU A 82 13.90 -2.74 5.62
C GLU A 82 15.23 -3.34 6.11
N GLU A 83 15.21 -4.19 7.14
CA GLU A 83 16.41 -4.87 7.62
C GLU A 83 17.12 -5.66 6.52
N ARG A 84 16.37 -6.35 5.66
CA ARG A 84 16.91 -7.13 4.55
C ARG A 84 17.57 -6.24 3.50
N LEU A 85 16.93 -5.12 3.14
CA LEU A 85 17.47 -4.13 2.21
C LEU A 85 18.74 -3.46 2.78
N LEU A 86 18.72 -3.11 4.06
CA LEU A 86 19.88 -2.54 4.76
C LEU A 86 21.04 -3.55 4.87
N ARG A 87 20.74 -4.82 5.11
CA ARG A 87 21.76 -5.90 5.17
C ARG A 87 22.49 -6.05 3.83
N SER A 88 21.75 -6.08 2.72
CA SER A 88 22.34 -6.18 1.38
C SER A 88 23.23 -4.97 1.04
N THR A 89 22.76 -3.77 1.39
CA THR A 89 23.49 -2.51 1.11
C THR A 89 24.73 -2.35 1.99
N ARG A 90 24.70 -2.81 3.26
CA ARG A 90 25.87 -2.79 4.15
C ARG A 90 27.02 -3.65 3.62
N THR A 91 26.73 -4.78 2.99
CA THR A 91 27.77 -5.62 2.36
C THR A 91 28.44 -4.88 1.20
N PHE A 92 27.66 -4.16 0.38
CA PHE A 92 28.18 -3.37 -0.74
C PHE A 92 29.01 -2.16 -0.28
N LEU A 93 28.54 -1.40 0.72
CA LEU A 93 29.26 -0.24 1.26
C LEU A 93 30.48 -0.63 2.12
N GLY A 94 30.43 -1.77 2.79
CA GLY A 94 31.56 -2.33 3.56
C GLY A 94 32.71 -2.78 2.66
N ALA A 95 32.41 -3.46 1.55
CA ALA A 95 33.41 -3.89 0.57
C ALA A 95 34.13 -2.70 -0.10
N SER A 96 33.42 -1.60 -0.39
CA SER A 96 34.02 -0.39 -0.98
C SER A 96 34.95 0.38 -0.02
N ARG A 97 34.75 0.24 1.31
CA ARG A 97 35.64 0.85 2.31
C ARG A 97 36.98 0.12 2.45
N ASP A 98 36.99 -1.19 2.24
CA ASP A 98 38.21 -2.02 2.35
C ASP A 98 39.16 -1.80 1.16
N ASP A 99 38.61 -1.52 -0.02
CA ASP A 99 39.36 -1.23 -1.25
C ASP A 99 40.13 0.11 -1.20
N ARG A 100 39.67 1.09 -0.41
CA ARG A 100 40.36 2.39 -0.23
C ARG A 100 41.51 2.35 0.79
N ARG A 101 41.71 1.24 1.48
CA ARG A 101 42.71 1.10 2.56
C ARG A 101 43.97 0.33 2.13
N ARG A 102 44.03 -0.07 0.85
CA ARG A 102 45.17 -0.77 0.21
C ARG A 102 46.01 0.17 -0.65
#